data_AF-A0A212ABI9-F1
#
_entry.id   AF-A0A212ABI9-F1
#
_cell.length_a   1.000
_cell.length_b   1.000
_cell.length_c   1.000
_cell.angle_alpha   90.00
_cell.angle_beta   90.00
_cell.angle_gamma   90.00
#
_symmetry.space_group_name_H-M   'P 1'
#
loop_
_entity.id
_entity.type
_entity.pdbx_description
1 polymer ?
#
loop_
_entity_poly.entity_id
_entity_poly.type
_entity_poly.pdbx_seq_one_letter_code
_entity_poly.pdbx_strand_id
1 'polypeptide(L)'
;MIEALAAMGVDFSVPETDLRDWLGDATYTPYPAVAQALLLTGRRFTRPVYLDVIVWQYEHAPDTPSPRKVEDIRAELLGAAALAASNERYNRQDTTFDAITAPI
;
A
#
# COMPACT_ATOMS: atom_id res chain seq x y z
N MET A 1 13.40 -2.07 2.91
CA MET A 1 11.98 -1.72 2.73
C MET A 1 11.63 -1.61 1.25
N ILE A 2 12.15 -0.62 0.52
CA ILE A 2 11.85 -0.43 -0.92
C ILE A 2 12.10 -1.69 -1.77
N GLU A 3 13.25 -2.36 -1.61
CA GLU A 3 13.53 -3.60 -2.35
C GLU A 3 12.56 -4.75 -2.02
N ALA A 4 12.14 -4.85 -0.76
CA ALA A 4 11.18 -5.86 -0.32
C ALA A 4 9.77 -5.58 -0.90
N LEU A 5 9.39 -4.30 -0.94
CA LEU A 5 8.16 -3.84 -1.60
C LEU A 5 8.21 -4.15 -3.10
N ALA A 6 9.32 -3.86 -3.76
CA ALA A 6 9.51 -4.17 -5.18
C ALA A 6 9.38 -5.68 -5.45
N ALA A 7 9.95 -6.53 -4.58
CA ALA A 7 9.85 -7.98 -4.70
C ALA A 7 8.42 -8.53 -4.62
N MET A 8 7.51 -7.83 -3.92
CA MET A 8 6.09 -8.18 -3.85
C MET A 8 5.22 -7.45 -4.88
N GLY A 9 5.82 -6.74 -5.85
CA GLY A 9 5.08 -6.01 -6.88
C GLY A 9 4.53 -4.65 -6.42
N VAL A 10 5.18 -4.00 -5.46
CA VAL A 10 4.88 -2.62 -5.06
C VAL A 10 5.98 -1.69 -5.57
N ASP A 11 5.61 -0.75 -6.43
CA ASP A 11 6.45 0.34 -6.94
C ASP A 11 5.88 1.70 -6.48
N PHE A 12 6.29 2.80 -7.08
CA PHE A 12 5.87 4.15 -6.65
C PHE A 12 5.86 5.12 -7.84
N SER A 13 4.98 6.11 -7.79
CA SER A 13 4.82 7.13 -8.85
C SER A 13 5.54 8.46 -8.53
N VAL A 14 5.96 8.62 -7.28
CA VAL A 14 6.67 9.81 -6.76
C VAL A 14 8.19 9.68 -6.92
N PRO A 15 8.98 10.76 -6.79
CA PRO A 15 10.43 10.66 -6.72
C PRO A 15 10.89 9.75 -5.58
N GLU A 16 11.94 8.94 -5.82
CA GLU A 16 12.44 8.00 -4.81
C GLU A 16 12.96 8.73 -3.55
N THR A 17 13.49 9.94 -3.68
CA THR A 17 13.93 10.77 -2.54
C THR A 17 12.78 11.06 -1.59
N ASP A 18 11.63 11.48 -2.13
CA ASP A 18 10.45 11.82 -1.35
C ASP A 18 9.91 10.57 -0.66
N LEU A 19 9.88 9.44 -1.39
CA LEU A 19 9.46 8.17 -0.82
C LEU A 19 10.37 7.72 0.33
N ARG A 20 11.69 7.90 0.20
CA ARG A 20 12.65 7.55 1.27
C ARG A 20 12.44 8.41 2.51
N ASP A 21 12.20 9.70 2.33
CA ASP A 21 11.90 10.61 3.44
C ASP A 21 10.61 10.19 4.13
N TRP A 22 9.56 9.87 3.38
CA TRP A 22 8.29 9.44 3.97
C TRP A 22 8.38 8.08 4.67
N LEU A 23 9.09 7.11 4.09
CA LEU A 23 9.34 5.81 4.73
C LEU A 23 10.24 5.92 5.98
N GLY A 24 10.99 7.01 6.11
CA GLY A 24 11.85 7.29 7.26
C GLY A 24 11.15 8.00 8.42
N ASP A 25 9.94 8.52 8.22
CA ASP A 25 9.26 9.41 9.18
C ASP A 25 7.90 8.86 9.66
N ALA A 26 7.95 7.87 10.55
CA ALA A 26 6.73 7.31 11.16
C ALA A 26 5.97 8.31 12.07
N THR A 27 6.52 9.50 12.33
CA THR A 27 5.87 10.51 13.17
C THR A 27 4.83 11.29 12.37
N TYR A 28 5.14 11.62 11.12
CA TYR A 28 4.34 12.55 10.31
C TYR A 28 3.65 11.91 9.11
N THR A 29 4.03 10.69 8.71
CA THR A 29 3.42 10.01 7.56
C THR A 29 3.05 8.54 7.87
N PRO A 30 1.99 8.01 7.23
CA PRO A 30 1.57 6.62 7.41
C PRO A 30 2.37 5.62 6.57
N TYR A 31 3.24 6.09 5.68
CA TYR A 31 3.98 5.25 4.74
C TYR A 31 4.73 4.08 5.42
N PRO A 32 5.40 4.26 6.58
CA PRO A 32 6.08 3.16 7.25
C PRO A 32 5.11 2.06 7.71
N ALA A 33 3.97 2.45 8.30
CA ALA A 33 2.95 1.51 8.79
C ALA A 33 2.28 0.75 7.64
N VAL A 34 1.89 1.45 6.57
CA VAL A 34 1.28 0.86 5.39
C VAL A 34 2.26 -0.08 4.67
N ALA A 35 3.51 0.34 4.46
CA ALA A 35 4.54 -0.48 3.84
C ALA A 35 4.82 -1.76 4.64
N GLN A 36 4.93 -1.64 5.96
CA GLN A 36 5.13 -2.80 6.84
C GLN A 36 3.94 -3.76 6.80
N ALA A 37 2.70 -3.23 6.85
CA ALA A 37 1.50 -4.05 6.79
C ALA A 37 1.39 -4.80 5.46
N LEU A 38 1.73 -4.17 4.33
CA LEU A 38 1.78 -4.83 3.03
C LEU A 38 2.74 -6.02 3.03
N LEU A 39 3.97 -5.83 3.54
CA LEU A 39 4.96 -6.91 3.63
C LEU A 39 4.48 -8.08 4.50
N LEU A 40 3.73 -7.80 5.57
CA LEU A 40 3.18 -8.82 6.46
C LEU A 40 2.04 -9.64 5.84
N THR A 41 1.45 -9.21 4.72
CA THR A 41 0.41 -9.99 4.03
C THR A 41 0.93 -11.33 3.53
N GLY A 42 2.24 -11.46 3.25
CA GLY A 42 2.82 -12.66 2.64
C GLY A 42 2.32 -12.92 1.21
N ARG A 43 1.77 -11.90 0.55
CA ARG A 43 1.25 -11.99 -0.82
C ARG A 43 1.97 -10.98 -1.72
N ARG A 44 2.09 -11.31 -3.00
CA ARG A 44 2.59 -10.42 -4.04
C ARG A 44 1.48 -9.99 -4.98
N PHE A 45 1.55 -8.77 -5.48
CA PHE A 45 0.65 -8.30 -6.53
C PHE A 45 0.98 -8.99 -7.85
N THR A 46 -0.05 -9.37 -8.62
CA THR A 46 0.13 -10.00 -9.94
C THR A 46 0.58 -9.00 -11.00
N ARG A 47 0.40 -7.70 -10.73
CA ARG A 47 0.87 -6.56 -11.51
C ARG A 47 1.32 -5.45 -10.56
N PRO A 48 2.30 -4.60 -10.93
CA PRO A 48 2.78 -3.56 -10.04
C PRO A 48 1.67 -2.63 -9.52
N VAL A 49 1.72 -2.24 -8.24
CA VAL A 49 0.79 -1.28 -7.63
C VAL A 49 1.59 -0.19 -6.91
N TYR A 50 1.20 1.09 -7.10
CA TYR A 50 1.92 2.22 -6.53
C TYR A 50 1.63 2.37 -5.03
N LEU A 51 2.68 2.40 -4.21
CA LEU A 51 2.58 2.59 -2.76
C LEU A 51 1.92 3.92 -2.40
N ASP A 52 2.30 5.01 -3.06
CA ASP A 52 1.76 6.35 -2.81
C ASP A 52 0.25 6.43 -3.06
N VAL A 53 -0.26 5.72 -4.07
CA VAL A 53 -1.69 5.61 -4.33
C VAL A 53 -2.39 4.73 -3.30
N ILE A 54 -1.78 3.61 -2.86
CA ILE A 54 -2.31 2.78 -1.78
C ILE A 54 -2.47 3.62 -0.50
N VAL A 55 -1.43 4.37 -0.13
CA VAL A 55 -1.46 5.24 1.05
C VAL A 55 -2.56 6.29 0.92
N TRP A 56 -2.65 6.95 -0.23
CA TRP A 56 -3.69 7.95 -0.48
C TRP A 56 -5.09 7.35 -0.32
N GLN A 57 -5.36 6.20 -0.95
CA GLN A 57 -6.66 5.52 -0.88
C GLN A 57 -6.98 5.08 0.55
N TYR A 58 -5.99 4.63 1.33
CA TYR A 58 -6.17 4.25 2.72
C TYR A 58 -6.52 5.46 3.61
N GLU A 59 -5.80 6.58 3.46
CA GLU A 59 -6.05 7.79 4.25
C GLU A 59 -7.35 8.50 3.89
N HIS A 60 -7.79 8.40 2.64
CA HIS A 60 -9.05 9.02 2.18
C HIS A 60 -10.27 8.13 2.42
N ALA A 61 -10.09 6.94 2.99
CA ALA A 61 -11.21 6.11 3.42
C ALA A 61 -11.96 6.77 4.60
N PRO A 62 -13.31 6.79 4.59
CA PRO A 62 -14.10 7.41 5.66
C PRO A 62 -13.71 6.91 7.06
N ASP A 63 -13.68 7.84 8.02
CA ASP A 63 -13.39 7.55 9.44
C ASP A 63 -12.09 6.75 9.64
N THR A 64 -11.04 7.06 8.87
CA THR A 64 -9.73 6.41 8.97
C THR A 64 -8.68 7.36 9.54
N PRO A 65 -8.26 7.16 10.80
CA PRO A 65 -7.09 7.84 11.33
C PRO A 65 -5.84 7.47 10.52
N SER A 66 -4.98 8.45 10.26
CA SER A 66 -3.67 8.21 9.65
C SER A 66 -2.82 7.35 10.60
N PRO A 67 -2.44 6.12 10.22
CA PRO A 67 -1.77 5.16 11.10
C PRO A 67 -0.31 5.58 11.31
N ARG A 68 0.20 5.45 12.53
CA ARG A 68 1.63 5.69 12.82
C ARG A 68 2.41 4.39 13.03
N LYS A 69 1.69 3.32 13.36
CA LYS A 69 2.26 1.99 13.55
C LYS A 69 1.45 0.94 12.82
N VAL A 70 2.05 -0.22 12.60
CA VAL A 70 1.40 -1.33 11.91
C VAL A 70 0.17 -1.85 12.65
N GLU A 71 0.15 -1.75 13.98
CA GLU A 71 -1.00 -2.16 14.81
C GLU A 71 -2.22 -1.26 14.61
N ASP A 72 -2.04 -0.05 14.11
CA ASP A 72 -3.13 0.88 13.79
C ASP A 72 -3.75 0.58 12.41
N ILE A 73 -3.17 -0.34 11.64
CA ILE A 73 -3.62 -0.68 10.29
C ILE A 73 -4.84 -1.60 10.35
N ARG A 74 -5.91 -1.18 9.69
CA ARG A 74 -7.10 -1.99 9.45
C ARG A 74 -6.90 -2.82 8.18
N ALA A 75 -6.68 -4.12 8.33
CA ALA A 75 -6.36 -5.03 7.22
C ALA A 75 -7.37 -4.97 6.06
N GLU A 76 -8.68 -4.94 6.38
CA GLU A 76 -9.74 -4.81 5.38
C GLU A 76 -9.63 -3.53 4.54
N LEU A 77 -9.29 -2.41 5.18
CA LEU A 77 -9.07 -1.14 4.49
C LEU A 77 -7.79 -1.15 3.67
N LEU A 78 -6.73 -1.78 4.16
CA LEU A 78 -5.50 -1.93 3.39
C LEU A 78 -5.75 -2.74 2.11
N GLY A 79 -6.52 -3.83 2.20
CA GLY A 79 -6.92 -4.62 1.04
C GLY A 79 -7.79 -3.83 0.06
N ALA A 80 -8.76 -3.07 0.57
CA ALA A 80 -9.62 -2.21 -0.25
C ALA A 80 -8.83 -1.07 -0.93
N ALA A 81 -7.91 -0.43 -0.21
CA ALA A 81 -7.03 0.61 -0.76
C ALA A 81 -6.11 0.06 -1.85
N ALA A 82 -5.52 -1.11 -1.63
CA ALA A 82 -4.70 -1.78 -2.64
C ALA A 82 -5.49 -2.20 -3.89
N LEU A 83 -6.71 -2.66 -3.69
CA LEU A 83 -7.64 -2.97 -4.77
C LEU A 83 -7.98 -1.71 -5.60
N ALA A 84 -8.34 -0.63 -4.92
CA ALA A 84 -8.66 0.66 -5.55
C ALA A 84 -7.46 1.19 -6.34
N ALA A 85 -6.26 1.19 -5.75
CA ALA A 85 -5.02 1.63 -6.41
C ALA A 85 -4.69 0.80 -7.66
N SER A 86 -4.85 -0.52 -7.60
CA SER A 86 -4.67 -1.42 -8.75
C SER A 86 -5.70 -1.15 -9.86
N ASN A 87 -6.98 -1.02 -9.49
CA ASN A 87 -8.06 -0.73 -10.43
C ASN A 87 -7.86 0.61 -11.12
N GLU A 88 -7.45 1.64 -10.39
CA GLU A 88 -7.15 2.97 -10.92
C GLU A 88 -6.02 2.92 -11.94
N ARG A 89 -4.89 2.29 -11.60
CA ARG A 89 -3.73 2.20 -12.49
C ARG A 89 -4.02 1.47 -13.80
N TYR A 90 -4.88 0.45 -13.75
CA TYR A 90 -5.10 -0.46 -14.86
C TYR A 90 -6.49 -0.36 -15.50
N ASN A 91 -7.30 0.64 -15.10
CA ASN A 91 -8.68 0.84 -15.54
C ASN A 91 -9.51 -0.45 -15.43
N ARG A 92 -9.47 -1.09 -14.26
CA ARG A 92 -10.18 -2.34 -13.94
C ARG A 92 -11.30 -2.13 -12.94
N GLN A 93 -12.10 -3.17 -12.74
CA GLN A 93 -13.21 -3.22 -11.77
C GLN A 93 -13.15 -4.51 -10.95
N ASP A 94 -11.96 -4.90 -10.52
CA ASP A 94 -11.81 -6.03 -9.61
C ASP A 94 -12.50 -5.74 -8.28
N THR A 95 -13.10 -6.77 -7.69
CA THR A 95 -13.91 -6.64 -6.47
C THR A 95 -13.27 -7.23 -5.23
N THR A 96 -12.13 -7.94 -5.36
CA THR A 96 -11.45 -8.59 -4.25
C THR A 96 -9.93 -8.41 -4.31
N PHE A 97 -9.29 -8.31 -3.14
CA PHE A 97 -7.84 -8.25 -3.01
C PHE A 97 -7.15 -9.53 -3.57
N ASP A 98 -7.80 -10.68 -3.43
CA ASP A 98 -7.35 -11.96 -3.97
C ASP A 98 -7.29 -11.98 -5.50
N ALA A 99 -8.14 -11.21 -6.19
CA ALA A 99 -8.12 -11.12 -7.65
C ALA A 99 -6.85 -10.45 -8.19
N ILE A 100 -6.16 -9.66 -7.35
CA ILE A 100 -4.96 -8.89 -7.72
C ILE A 100 -3.68 -9.38 -7.03
N THR A 101 -3.76 -10.44 -6.22
CA THR A 101 -2.61 -10.97 -5.47
C THR A 101 -2.45 -12.49 -5.59
N ALA A 102 -1.23 -12.96 -5.40
CA ALA A 102 -0.87 -14.37 -5.29
C ALA A 102 0.00 -14.59 -4.03
N PRO A 103 0.05 -15.81 -3.47
CA PRO A 103 1.02 -16.14 -2.42
C PRO A 103 2.47 -15.87 -2.90
N ILE A 104 3.33 -15.46 -1.96
CA ILE A 104 4.79 -15.36 -2.16
C ILE A 104 5.41 -16.76 -2.16
#